data_AF-A0A7X7QYW8-F1
#
_entry.id   AF-A0A7X7QYW8-F1
#
_cell.length_a   1.000
_cell.length_b   1.000
_cell.length_c   1.000
_cell.angle_alpha   90.00
_cell.angle_beta   90.00
_cell.angle_gamma   90.00
#
_symmetry.space_group_name_H-M   'P 1'
#
loop_
_entity.id
_entity.type
_entity.pdbx_description
1 polymer ?
#
loop_
_entity_poly.entity_id
_entity_poly.type
_entity_poly.pdbx_seq_one_letter_code
_entity_poly.pdbx_strand_id
1 'polypeptide(L)'
;MPVASCLLLLFSCAAAFARLSEPANIYYGEARGAQGEVLTGEFKGVVTAYVNGRECARATTGGYRAPDVNYVLRVPLDDGWETRYAPYAARVGETPELRIAYGGNEFAIEQAVPPVGPRTTLQRVDLQAMPEPAAAAALVIALLGAARRALKRDGGHAAP
;
A
#
# COMPACT_ATOMS: atom_id res chain seq x y z
N MET A 1 38.29 -34.01 -32.18
CA MET A 1 38.49 -32.85 -31.27
C MET A 1 37.15 -32.48 -30.63
N PRO A 2 36.82 -32.93 -29.41
CA PRO A 2 35.56 -32.59 -28.74
C PRO A 2 35.83 -31.75 -27.47
N VAL A 3 36.30 -30.51 -27.63
CA VAL A 3 36.58 -29.62 -26.48
C VAL A 3 35.51 -28.51 -26.39
N ALA A 4 34.80 -28.24 -27.49
CA ALA A 4 33.78 -27.18 -27.54
C ALA A 4 32.51 -27.49 -26.74
N SER A 5 32.17 -28.77 -26.53
CA SER A 5 30.90 -29.15 -25.87
C SER A 5 30.92 -29.04 -24.33
N CYS A 6 32.09 -29.04 -23.69
CA CYS A 6 32.18 -28.91 -22.22
C CYS A 6 31.99 -27.46 -21.73
N LEU A 7 32.33 -26.46 -22.54
CA LEU A 7 32.26 -25.04 -22.15
C LEU A 7 30.82 -24.51 -22.07
N LEU A 8 29.90 -25.04 -22.88
CA LEU A 8 28.49 -24.61 -22.89
C LEU A 8 27.69 -25.14 -21.67
N LEU A 9 28.08 -26.29 -21.13
CA LEU A 9 27.45 -26.88 -19.93
C LEU A 9 27.82 -26.11 -18.65
N LEU A 10 29.05 -25.61 -18.56
CA LEU A 10 29.49 -24.79 -17.41
C LEU A 10 28.81 -23.41 -17.39
N PHE A 11 28.56 -22.80 -18.56
CA PHE A 11 27.82 -21.54 -18.65
C PHE A 11 26.33 -21.68 -18.27
N SER A 12 25.72 -22.83 -18.57
CA SER A 12 24.33 -23.11 -18.20
C SER A 12 24.14 -23.33 -16.70
N CYS A 13 25.17 -23.81 -15.99
CA CYS A 13 25.13 -24.00 -14.53
C CYS A 13 25.30 -22.68 -13.76
N ALA A 14 26.07 -21.71 -14.28
CA ALA A 14 26.24 -20.39 -13.66
C ALA A 14 24.96 -19.54 -13.70
N ALA A 15 24.09 -19.73 -14.69
CA ALA A 15 22.80 -19.04 -14.79
C ALA A 15 21.70 -19.64 -13.89
N ALA A 16 21.91 -20.85 -13.35
CA ALA A 16 20.95 -21.53 -12.46
C ALA A 16 21.02 -21.05 -11.01
N PHE A 17 22.02 -20.23 -10.65
CA PHE A 17 21.95 -19.37 -9.46
C PHE A 17 21.08 -18.13 -9.73
N ALA A 18 19.93 -18.37 -10.35
CA ALA A 18 18.82 -17.43 -10.37
C ALA A 18 18.41 -17.21 -8.91
N ARG A 19 18.99 -16.14 -8.33
CA ARG A 19 18.65 -15.46 -7.08
C ARG A 19 17.44 -16.06 -6.40
N LEU A 20 17.66 -16.83 -5.32
CA LEU A 20 16.60 -17.26 -4.41
C LEU A 20 15.68 -16.06 -4.13
N SER A 21 14.37 -16.27 -4.23
CA SER A 21 13.42 -15.18 -3.98
C SER A 21 13.64 -14.64 -2.58
N GLU A 22 13.79 -13.32 -2.48
CA GLU A 22 13.93 -12.61 -1.22
C GLU A 22 12.84 -13.07 -0.23
N PRO A 23 13.21 -13.46 1.01
CA PRO A 23 12.24 -13.79 2.03
C PRO A 23 11.33 -12.58 2.24
N ALA A 24 10.02 -12.77 2.17
CA ALA A 24 9.06 -11.67 2.27
C ALA A 24 7.83 -12.08 3.08
N ASN A 25 7.25 -11.08 3.73
CA ASN A 25 5.88 -11.09 4.23
C ASN A 25 4.97 -10.50 3.16
N ILE A 26 3.77 -11.07 2.98
CA ILE A 26 2.86 -10.70 1.90
C ILE A 26 1.59 -10.09 2.50
N TYR A 27 1.37 -8.81 2.23
CA TYR A 27 0.14 -8.10 2.53
C TYR A 27 -0.71 -8.01 1.27
N TYR A 28 -1.99 -8.36 1.34
CA TYR A 28 -2.88 -8.35 0.17
C TYR A 28 -4.31 -8.03 0.57
N GLY A 29 -5.11 -7.55 -0.37
CA GLY A 29 -6.52 -7.24 -0.14
C GLY A 29 -7.06 -6.25 -1.16
N GLU A 30 -8.11 -5.56 -0.78
CA GLU A 30 -8.73 -4.50 -1.58
C GLU A 30 -8.32 -3.12 -1.09
N ALA A 31 -7.71 -2.34 -1.98
CA ALA A 31 -7.41 -0.94 -1.76
C ALA A 31 -8.51 -0.04 -2.32
N ARG A 32 -9.03 0.83 -1.47
CA ARG A 32 -10.10 1.79 -1.75
C ARG A 32 -9.64 3.21 -1.44
N GLY A 33 -10.08 4.14 -2.27
CA GLY A 33 -9.87 5.58 -2.05
C GLY A 33 -10.80 6.11 -0.96
N ALA A 34 -10.62 7.38 -0.59
CA ALA A 34 -11.29 8.03 0.52
C ALA A 34 -12.82 8.11 0.39
N GLN A 35 -13.37 7.99 -0.82
CA GLN A 35 -14.81 7.94 -1.08
C GLN A 35 -15.34 6.49 -1.17
N GLY A 36 -14.48 5.50 -0.91
CA GLY A 36 -14.82 4.07 -0.94
C GLY A 36 -14.72 3.44 -2.34
N GLU A 37 -14.28 4.20 -3.34
CA GLU A 37 -14.04 3.74 -4.70
C GLU A 37 -12.90 2.74 -4.74
N VAL A 38 -13.08 1.63 -5.47
CA VAL A 38 -12.03 0.63 -5.60
C VAL A 38 -10.95 1.13 -6.55
N LEU A 39 -9.70 1.14 -6.09
CA LEU A 39 -8.57 1.65 -6.84
C LEU A 39 -8.09 0.65 -7.90
N THR A 40 -8.81 0.58 -9.03
CA THR A 40 -8.52 -0.29 -10.18
C THR A 40 -8.59 0.49 -11.50
N GLY A 41 -8.02 -0.07 -12.57
CA GLY A 41 -8.16 0.50 -13.92
C GLY A 41 -7.56 1.90 -14.06
N GLU A 42 -8.41 2.89 -14.34
CA GLU A 42 -8.02 4.30 -14.45
C GLU A 42 -7.74 4.95 -13.08
N PHE A 43 -8.30 4.42 -12.00
CA PHE A 43 -8.14 4.89 -10.62
C PHE A 43 -7.08 4.10 -9.84
N LYS A 44 -6.07 3.59 -10.54
CA LYS A 44 -4.94 2.87 -9.94
C LYS A 44 -4.17 3.77 -8.96
N GLY A 45 -3.88 3.21 -7.80
CA GLY A 45 -3.08 3.81 -6.74
C GLY A 45 -1.78 3.02 -6.53
N VAL A 46 -1.00 3.48 -5.56
CA VAL A 46 0.25 2.87 -5.13
C VAL A 46 0.18 2.63 -3.63
N VAL A 47 0.30 1.38 -3.21
CA VAL A 47 0.42 0.99 -1.81
C VAL A 47 1.89 0.93 -1.44
N THR A 48 2.28 1.65 -0.39
CA THR A 48 3.67 1.70 0.10
C THR A 48 3.70 1.25 1.55
N ALA A 49 4.65 0.37 1.91
CA ALA A 49 4.92 0.00 3.29
C ALA A 49 6.13 0.76 3.82
N TYR A 50 5.94 1.41 4.96
CA TYR A 50 7.00 2.02 5.74
C TYR A 50 7.19 1.26 7.04
N VAL A 51 8.43 0.96 7.40
CA VAL A 51 8.78 0.38 8.72
C VAL A 51 9.82 1.28 9.35
N ASN A 52 9.53 1.75 10.57
CA ASN A 52 10.37 2.74 11.27
C ASN A 52 10.71 3.98 10.41
N GLY A 53 9.75 4.45 9.60
CA GLY A 53 9.91 5.61 8.72
C GLY A 53 10.67 5.35 7.41
N ARG A 54 11.10 4.10 7.15
CA ARG A 54 11.78 3.72 5.90
C ARG A 54 10.84 2.96 4.98
N GLU A 55 10.81 3.33 3.70
CA GLU A 55 10.09 2.55 2.68
C GLU A 55 10.75 1.17 2.52
N CYS A 56 9.98 0.12 2.74
CA CYS A 56 10.41 -1.28 2.60
C CYS A 56 9.87 -1.92 1.33
N ALA A 57 8.68 -1.52 0.89
CA ALA A 57 8.02 -2.11 -0.25
C ALA A 57 7.00 -1.16 -0.89
N ARG A 58 6.76 -1.39 -2.18
CA ARG A 58 5.77 -0.65 -2.97
C ARG A 58 5.07 -1.59 -3.94
N ALA A 59 3.76 -1.42 -4.11
CA ALA A 59 2.96 -2.16 -5.06
C ALA A 59 1.91 -1.26 -5.70
N THR A 60 1.75 -1.34 -7.02
CA THR A 60 0.65 -0.65 -7.71
C THR A 60 -0.63 -1.45 -7.54
N THR A 61 -1.74 -0.77 -7.25
CA THR A 61 -3.07 -1.38 -7.31
C THR A 61 -3.42 -1.59 -8.80
N GLY A 62 -4.00 -2.74 -9.11
CA GLY A 62 -4.25 -3.16 -10.49
C GLY A 62 -5.65 -3.72 -10.66
N GLY A 63 -5.85 -4.47 -11.75
CA GLY A 63 -7.03 -5.32 -11.87
C GLY A 63 -7.08 -6.36 -10.75
N TYR A 64 -8.27 -6.92 -10.54
CA TYR A 64 -8.46 -7.99 -9.56
C TYR A 64 -7.60 -9.20 -9.91
N ARG A 65 -6.75 -9.60 -8.96
CA ARG A 65 -5.94 -10.83 -9.03
C ARG A 65 -6.72 -12.03 -8.51
N ALA A 66 -7.67 -11.77 -7.61
CA ALA A 66 -8.65 -12.68 -7.04
C ALA A 66 -9.88 -11.85 -6.59
N PRO A 67 -11.01 -12.46 -6.21
CA PRO A 67 -12.13 -11.73 -5.60
C PRO A 67 -11.64 -10.87 -4.42
N ASP A 68 -11.97 -9.58 -4.42
CA ASP A 68 -11.57 -8.60 -3.41
C ASP A 68 -10.04 -8.43 -3.24
N VAL A 69 -9.25 -8.74 -4.25
CA VAL A 69 -7.79 -8.55 -4.21
C VAL A 69 -7.33 -7.72 -5.41
N ASN A 70 -7.08 -6.44 -5.20
CA ASN A 70 -6.56 -5.52 -6.22
C ASN A 70 -5.10 -5.10 -5.98
N TYR A 71 -4.50 -5.51 -4.86
CA TYR A 71 -3.08 -5.28 -4.57
C TYR A 71 -2.44 -6.48 -3.87
N VAL A 72 -1.12 -6.65 -4.08
CA VAL A 72 -0.26 -7.60 -3.38
C VAL A 72 1.07 -6.91 -3.12
N LEU A 73 1.38 -6.67 -1.86
CA LEU A 73 2.57 -5.98 -1.39
C LEU A 73 3.51 -6.99 -0.72
N ARG A 74 4.74 -7.08 -1.24
CA ARG A 74 5.77 -7.98 -0.72
C ARG A 74 6.75 -7.17 0.11
N VAL A 75 6.66 -7.27 1.43
CA VAL A 75 7.57 -6.61 2.38
C VAL A 75 8.75 -7.55 2.64
N PRO A 76 9.98 -7.18 2.25
CA PRO A 76 11.14 -8.03 2.50
C PRO A 76 11.41 -8.25 3.98
N LEU A 77 12.02 -9.39 4.30
CA LEU A 77 12.35 -9.81 5.66
C LEU A 77 13.86 -9.86 5.88
N ASP A 78 14.31 -9.23 6.97
CA ASP A 78 15.64 -9.42 7.54
C ASP A 78 15.59 -10.67 8.42
N ASP A 79 15.81 -11.84 7.82
CA ASP A 79 15.86 -13.13 8.53
C ASP A 79 17.28 -13.53 8.95
N GLY A 80 18.27 -12.63 8.75
CA GLY A 80 19.67 -12.86 9.10
C GLY A 80 20.41 -13.84 8.19
N TRP A 81 19.76 -14.42 7.17
CA TRP A 81 20.43 -15.34 6.23
C TRP A 81 21.19 -14.61 5.14
N GLU A 82 20.75 -13.42 4.73
CA GLU A 82 21.32 -12.73 3.58
C GLU A 82 21.37 -11.20 3.77
N THR A 83 22.60 -10.70 3.96
CA THR A 83 22.89 -9.30 4.35
C THR A 83 22.54 -8.25 3.30
N ARG A 84 22.40 -8.65 2.03
CA ARG A 84 22.08 -7.72 0.92
C ARG A 84 20.73 -7.02 1.07
N TYR A 85 19.79 -7.63 1.81
CA TYR A 85 18.42 -7.17 1.98
C TYR A 85 18.23 -6.36 3.28
N ALA A 86 19.13 -6.53 4.25
CA ALA A 86 19.07 -5.89 5.56
C ALA A 86 18.87 -4.36 5.56
N PRO A 87 19.42 -3.57 4.61
CA PRO A 87 19.22 -2.12 4.61
C PRO A 87 17.77 -1.69 4.37
N TYR A 88 16.97 -2.51 3.67
CA TYR A 88 15.61 -2.16 3.27
C TYR A 88 14.53 -3.17 3.71
N ALA A 89 14.92 -4.28 4.34
CA ALA A 89 14.00 -5.28 4.85
C ALA A 89 13.45 -4.95 6.24
N ALA A 90 12.29 -5.52 6.56
CA ALA A 90 11.65 -5.42 7.86
C ALA A 90 12.02 -6.62 8.74
N ARG A 91 12.02 -6.44 10.06
CA ARG A 91 12.25 -7.50 11.03
C ARG A 91 10.93 -8.06 11.55
N VAL A 92 10.96 -9.33 11.95
CA VAL A 92 9.82 -9.98 12.59
C VAL A 92 9.43 -9.21 13.86
N GLY A 93 8.14 -8.92 14.01
CA GLY A 93 7.57 -8.14 15.11
C GLY A 93 7.47 -6.64 14.85
N GLU A 94 8.10 -6.11 13.80
CA GLU A 94 7.92 -4.71 13.42
C GLU A 94 6.54 -4.49 12.80
N THR A 95 5.92 -3.34 13.08
CA THR A 95 4.60 -2.99 12.53
C THR A 95 4.78 -2.06 11.33
N PRO A 96 4.38 -2.48 10.11
CA PRO A 96 4.42 -1.61 8.96
C PRO A 96 3.29 -0.59 9.00
N GLU A 97 3.61 0.65 8.65
CA GLU A 97 2.64 1.67 8.27
C GLU A 97 2.41 1.55 6.76
N LEU A 98 1.17 1.25 6.35
CA LEU A 98 0.82 1.24 4.94
C LEU A 98 0.21 2.59 4.55
N ARG A 99 0.56 3.08 3.37
CA ARG A 99 -0.03 4.28 2.76
C ARG A 99 -0.51 3.99 1.37
N ILE A 100 -1.51 4.74 0.93
CA ILE A 100 -2.04 4.68 -0.44
C ILE A 100 -1.83 6.03 -1.10
N ALA A 101 -1.13 6.06 -2.23
CA ALA A 101 -1.04 7.23 -3.09
C ALA A 101 -1.94 7.08 -4.31
N TYR A 102 -2.86 8.02 -4.54
CA TYR A 102 -3.69 8.10 -5.74
C TYR A 102 -4.14 9.55 -5.99
N GLY A 103 -4.42 9.89 -7.25
CA GLY A 103 -4.83 11.26 -7.61
C GLY A 103 -3.80 12.34 -7.25
N GLY A 104 -2.51 11.99 -7.13
CA GLY A 104 -1.42 12.90 -6.76
C GLY A 104 -1.25 13.13 -5.26
N ASN A 105 -2.06 12.51 -4.41
CA ASN A 105 -2.00 12.65 -2.95
C ASN A 105 -1.62 11.32 -2.30
N GLU A 106 -0.94 11.38 -1.15
CA GLU A 106 -0.66 10.22 -0.30
C GLU A 106 -1.58 10.25 0.92
N PHE A 107 -2.24 9.13 1.20
CA PHE A 107 -3.22 8.99 2.27
C PHE A 107 -2.76 7.92 3.26
N ALA A 108 -2.92 8.23 4.55
CA ALA A 108 -2.85 7.23 5.60
C ALA A 108 -4.06 6.29 5.49
N ILE A 109 -3.90 5.07 6.00
CA ILE A 109 -5.00 4.11 6.12
C ILE A 109 -5.57 4.10 7.53
N GLU A 110 -6.84 3.74 7.64
CA GLU A 110 -7.52 3.61 8.94
C GLU A 110 -7.22 2.27 9.64
N GLN A 111 -7.07 1.20 8.86
CA GLN A 111 -6.88 -0.15 9.41
C GLN A 111 -5.54 -0.33 10.11
N ALA A 112 -5.57 -0.97 11.28
CA ALA A 112 -4.38 -1.49 11.93
C ALA A 112 -3.75 -2.60 11.08
N VAL A 113 -2.47 -2.44 10.78
CA VAL A 113 -1.71 -3.41 9.99
C VAL A 113 -1.08 -4.42 10.96
N PRO A 114 -1.25 -5.74 10.74
CA PRO A 114 -0.62 -6.72 11.60
C PRO A 114 0.91 -6.64 11.51
N PRO A 115 1.63 -6.93 12.60
CA PRO A 115 3.08 -6.91 12.59
C PRO A 115 3.62 -7.95 11.62
N VAL A 116 4.85 -7.70 11.17
CA VAL A 116 5.61 -8.58 10.31
C VAL A 116 5.80 -9.93 11.02
N GLY A 117 5.14 -10.96 10.48
CA GLY A 117 5.24 -12.34 10.92
C GLY A 117 6.49 -13.08 10.38
N PRO A 118 6.62 -14.38 10.68
CA PRO A 118 7.71 -15.22 10.15
C PRO A 118 7.70 -15.33 8.63
N ARG A 119 8.75 -15.94 8.06
CA ARG A 119 8.94 -16.08 6.61
C ARG A 119 7.68 -16.61 5.91
N THR A 120 7.34 -16.02 4.76
CA THR A 120 6.16 -16.38 3.93
C THR A 120 4.80 -16.21 4.59
N THR A 121 4.70 -15.46 5.70
CA THR A 121 3.38 -15.11 6.26
C THR A 121 2.59 -14.32 5.22
N LEU A 122 1.32 -14.70 5.07
CA LEU A 122 0.33 -14.04 4.23
C LEU A 122 -0.70 -13.39 5.13
N GLN A 123 -0.92 -12.08 4.95
CA GLN A 123 -1.84 -11.29 5.76
C GLN A 123 -2.80 -10.55 4.84
N ARG A 124 -4.10 -10.80 5.03
CA ARG A 124 -5.14 -10.03 4.35
C ARG A 124 -5.36 -8.72 5.11
N VAL A 125 -5.24 -7.60 4.41
CA VAL A 125 -5.49 -6.26 4.92
C VAL A 125 -6.29 -5.52 3.84
N ASP A 126 -7.53 -5.17 4.14
CA ASP A 126 -8.30 -4.31 3.26
C ASP A 126 -8.00 -2.86 3.64
N LEU A 127 -7.70 -2.03 2.65
CA LEU A 127 -7.18 -0.68 2.83
C LEU A 127 -8.22 0.34 2.42
N GLN A 128 -8.56 1.22 3.34
CA GLN A 128 -9.40 2.40 3.09
C GLN A 128 -8.58 3.65 3.34
N ALA A 129 -8.37 4.46 2.29
CA ALA A 129 -7.70 5.74 2.43
C ALA A 129 -8.52 6.67 3.33
N MET A 130 -7.86 7.37 4.25
CA MET A 130 -8.52 8.37 5.08
C MET A 130 -8.50 9.73 4.37
N PRO A 131 -9.61 10.48 4.31
CA PRO A 131 -9.57 11.85 3.81
C PRO A 131 -8.65 12.71 4.69
N GLU A 132 -7.90 13.63 4.08
CA GLU A 132 -7.10 14.58 4.86
C GLU A 132 -8.00 15.33 5.85
N PRO A 133 -7.53 15.58 7.09
CA PRO A 133 -8.29 16.33 8.10
C PRO A 133 -8.70 17.73 7.61
N ALA A 134 -7.94 18.31 6.66
CA ALA A 134 -8.26 19.59 6.04
C ALA A 134 -9.54 19.55 5.18
N ALA A 135 -9.81 18.47 4.46
CA ALA A 135 -11.01 18.32 3.63
C ALA A 135 -12.27 18.13 4.50
N ALA A 136 -12.16 17.36 5.59
CA ALA A 136 -13.24 17.21 6.58
C ALA A 136 -13.54 18.55 7.28
N ALA A 137 -12.51 19.30 7.67
CA ALA A 137 -12.67 20.63 8.25
C ALA A 137 -13.30 21.62 7.25
N ALA A 138 -12.89 21.60 5.99
CA ALA A 138 -13.47 22.45 4.94
C ALA A 138 -14.96 22.14 4.69
N LEU A 139 -15.34 20.85 4.70
CA LEU A 139 -16.74 20.43 4.57
C LEU A 139 -17.59 20.90 5.76
N VAL A 140 -17.06 20.77 6.99
CA VAL A 140 -17.74 21.26 8.20
C VAL A 140 -17.90 22.79 8.17
N ILE A 141 -16.86 23.52 7.76
CA ILE A 141 -16.92 24.99 7.61
C ILE A 141 -17.95 25.37 6.53
N ALA A 142 -17.98 24.66 5.40
CA ALA A 142 -18.93 24.90 4.33
C ALA A 142 -20.38 24.64 4.77
N LEU A 143 -20.63 23.53 5.48
CA LEU A 143 -21.94 23.18 6.04
C LEU A 143 -22.41 24.19 7.08
N LEU A 144 -21.54 24.62 8.00
CA LEU A 144 -21.84 25.67 8.98
C LEU A 144 -22.13 27.02 8.29
N GLY A 145 -21.39 27.35 7.24
CA GLY A 145 -21.61 28.55 6.44
C GLY A 145 -22.92 28.52 5.64
N ALA A 146 -23.35 27.34 5.16
CA ALA A 146 -24.62 27.16 4.49
C ALA A 146 -25.80 27.26 5.48
N ALA A 147 -25.70 26.62 6.65
CA ALA A 147 -26.70 26.69 7.72
C ALA A 147 -26.93 28.13 8.21
N ARG A 148 -25.84 28.91 8.41
CA ARG A 148 -25.96 30.34 8.75
C ARG A 148 -26.67 31.17 7.68
N ARG A 149 -26.45 30.87 6.40
CA ARG A 149 -27.11 31.58 5.30
C ARG A 149 -28.59 31.23 5.17
N ALA A 150 -28.96 29.99 5.46
CA ALA A 150 -30.37 29.57 5.53
C ALA A 150 -31.11 30.29 6.67
N LEU A 151 -30.55 30.30 7.88
CA LEU A 151 -31.11 31.01 9.04
C LEU A 151 -31.29 32.51 8.81
N LYS A 152 -30.36 33.16 8.09
CA LYS A 152 -30.45 34.60 7.78
C LYS A 152 -31.51 34.91 6.72
N ARG A 153 -31.87 33.95 5.87
CA ARG A 153 -32.95 34.10 4.87
C ARG A 153 -34.34 34.00 5.51
N ASP A 154 -34.51 33.10 6.48
CA ASP A 154 -35.80 32.91 7.14
C ASP A 154 -36.13 33.98 8.19
N GLY A 155 -35.11 34.63 8.77
CA GLY A 155 -35.30 35.75 9.70
C GLY A 155 -35.69 37.09 9.04
N GLY A 156 -35.73 37.18 7.71
CA GLY A 156 -36.01 38.41 6.97
C GLY A 156 -37.49 38.66 6.65
N HIS A 157 -38.40 37.79 7.08
CA HIS A 157 -39.85 37.90 6.75
C HIS A 157 -40.78 38.04 7.96
N ALA A 158 -40.23 38.34 9.14
CA ALA A 158 -41.03 38.65 10.32
C ALA A 158 -40.87 40.12 10.70
N ALA A 159 -41.61 41.01 10.03
CA ALA A 159 -42.70 41.75 10.66
C ALA A 159 -43.24 42.86 9.74
N PRO A 160 -44.57 43.10 9.78
CA PRO A 160 -45.30 44.14 9.04
C PRO A 160 -45.07 45.57 9.55
#